data_AF-A0A5N5DYX5-F1
#
_entry.id   AF-A0A5N5DYX5-F1
#
_cell.length_a   1.000
_cell.length_b   1.000
_cell.length_c   1.000
_cell.angle_alpha   90.00
_cell.angle_beta   90.00
_cell.angle_gamma   90.00
#
_symmetry.space_group_name_H-M   'P 1'
#
loop_
_entity.id
_entity.type
_entity.pdbx_description
1 polymer ?
#
loop_
_entity_poly.entity_id
_entity_poly.type
_entity_poly.pdbx_seq_one_letter_code
_entity_poly.pdbx_strand_id
1 'polypeptide(L)'
;MTMPYYASAEQIMRDRSELARKGIARGRSVVVLTYRDGVLFVAENPSRALHKVSELYDRLGFAAVGKYNEFENLRRAGIVHADMRGYSYDRRDVTGRSLANAYAQTLGTIFTEQPKPYEVEICVAEIGRFGSSTPAQLYRITYDGSIADEQEFVVMGGTTEPIVTAMRESYQRDLDLESA
;
A
#
# COMPACT_ATOMS: atom_id res chain seq x y z
N MET A 1 1.45 27.00 29.13
CA MET A 1 0.41 25.98 29.38
C MET A 1 1.09 24.62 29.38
N THR A 2 1.19 24.00 30.55
CA THR A 2 1.73 22.65 30.75
C THR A 2 0.73 21.63 30.20
N MET A 3 1.12 20.85 29.19
CA MET A 3 0.33 19.69 28.76
C MET A 3 0.16 18.71 29.94
N PRO A 4 -1.05 18.24 30.26
CA PRO A 4 -1.21 17.19 31.25
C PRO A 4 -0.68 15.86 30.67
N TYR A 5 0.52 15.47 31.09
CA TYR A 5 1.10 14.15 30.89
C TYR A 5 0.36 13.13 31.78
N TYR A 6 -0.74 12.55 31.31
CA TYR A 6 -1.40 11.43 32.00
C TYR A 6 -1.87 10.32 31.05
N ALA A 7 -1.20 10.17 29.90
CA ALA A 7 -1.32 8.96 29.10
C ALA A 7 0.03 8.24 29.14
N SER A 8 0.03 6.93 29.42
CA SER A 8 1.23 6.12 29.27
C SER A 8 1.66 6.12 27.80
N ALA A 9 2.95 5.92 27.52
CA ALA A 9 3.45 5.83 26.14
C ALA A 9 2.69 4.75 25.34
N GLU A 10 2.34 3.64 26.01
CA GLU A 10 1.53 2.56 25.44
C GLU A 10 0.11 3.02 25.06
N GLN A 11 -0.54 3.81 25.92
CA GLN A 11 -1.86 4.34 25.63
C GLN A 11 -1.84 5.32 24.45
N ILE A 12 -0.81 6.16 24.34
CA ILE A 12 -0.64 7.06 23.18
C ILE A 12 -0.50 6.26 21.88
N MET A 13 0.31 5.20 21.88
CA MET A 13 0.47 4.35 20.69
C MET A 13 -0.84 3.65 20.31
N ARG A 14 -1.59 3.16 21.31
CA ARG A 14 -2.90 2.54 21.10
C ARG A 14 -3.92 3.51 20.51
N ASP A 15 -4.00 4.72 21.04
CA ASP A 15 -4.93 5.74 20.55
C ASP A 15 -4.60 6.18 19.12
N ARG A 16 -3.31 6.28 18.79
CA ARG A 16 -2.85 6.56 17.41
C ARG A 16 -3.21 5.43 16.46
N SER A 17 -2.99 4.18 16.87
CA SER A 17 -3.35 3.01 16.07
C SER A 17 -4.86 2.93 15.84
N GLU A 18 -5.67 3.17 16.86
CA GLU A 18 -7.13 3.22 16.75
C GLU A 18 -7.61 4.34 15.83
N LEU A 19 -6.98 5.51 15.87
CA LEU A 19 -7.32 6.62 14.98
C LEU A 19 -7.08 6.24 13.52
N ALA A 20 -5.88 5.73 13.19
CA ALA A 20 -5.53 5.33 11.83
C ALA A 20 -6.45 4.20 11.33
N ARG A 21 -6.65 3.16 12.15
CA ARG A 21 -7.51 2.02 11.84
C ARG A 21 -8.96 2.45 11.55
N LYS A 22 -9.53 3.33 12.37
CA LYS A 22 -10.89 3.87 12.14
C LYS A 22 -10.97 4.74 10.89
N GLY A 23 -9.91 5.49 10.58
CA GLY A 23 -9.81 6.26 9.35
C GLY A 23 -9.89 5.39 8.10
N ILE A 24 -9.08 4.33 8.08
CA ILE A 24 -9.00 3.37 6.96
C ILE A 24 -10.31 2.57 6.82
N ALA A 25 -10.91 2.13 7.94
CA ALA A 25 -12.15 1.37 7.95
C ALA A 25 -13.38 2.15 7.44
N ARG A 26 -13.34 3.49 7.47
CA ARG A 26 -14.39 4.36 6.89
C ARG A 26 -14.25 4.54 5.39
N GLY A 27 -13.08 4.22 4.83
CA GLY A 27 -12.78 4.36 3.41
C GLY A 27 -13.41 3.27 2.55
N ARG A 28 -13.30 3.45 1.23
CA ARG A 28 -13.64 2.41 0.25
C ARG A 28 -12.49 1.44 0.05
N SER A 29 -12.82 0.19 -0.25
CA SER A 29 -11.83 -0.89 -0.37
C SER A 29 -11.06 -0.84 -1.70
N VAL A 30 -9.93 -1.54 -1.70
CA VAL A 30 -9.10 -1.85 -2.88
C VAL A 30 -8.68 -3.30 -2.77
N VAL A 31 -8.70 -4.00 -3.90
CA VAL A 31 -8.17 -5.35 -4.07
C VAL A 31 -7.05 -5.30 -5.09
N VAL A 32 -5.94 -5.97 -4.77
CA VAL A 32 -4.81 -6.19 -5.67
C VAL A 32 -4.57 -7.69 -5.72
N LEU A 33 -4.46 -8.29 -6.90
CA LEU A 33 -4.28 -9.73 -7.04
C LEU A 33 -3.30 -10.06 -8.16
N THR A 34 -2.62 -11.18 -8.03
CA THR A 34 -1.78 -11.72 -9.09
C THR A 34 -2.63 -12.55 -10.05
N TYR A 35 -2.36 -12.44 -11.35
CA TYR A 35 -3.04 -13.21 -12.39
C TYR A 35 -2.01 -13.61 -13.45
N ARG A 36 -2.42 -14.36 -14.49
CA ARG A 36 -1.52 -14.92 -15.51
C ARG A 36 -0.51 -13.93 -16.07
N ASP A 37 -0.96 -12.73 -16.46
CA ASP A 37 -0.10 -11.77 -17.15
C ASP A 37 0.57 -10.76 -16.20
N GLY A 38 0.29 -10.81 -14.89
CA GLY A 38 0.90 -9.91 -13.91
C GLY A 38 0.04 -9.63 -12.69
N VAL A 39 -0.31 -8.36 -12.49
CA VAL A 39 -1.06 -7.88 -11.31
C VAL A 39 -2.25 -7.03 -11.75
N LEU A 40 -3.42 -7.29 -11.16
CA LEU A 40 -4.64 -6.54 -11.36
C LEU A 40 -4.93 -5.66 -10.14
N PHE A 41 -5.32 -4.41 -10.38
CA PHE A 41 -5.73 -3.45 -9.36
C PHE A 41 -7.20 -3.10 -9.54
N VAL A 42 -8.04 -3.44 -8.56
CA VAL A 42 -9.47 -3.12 -8.54
C VAL A 42 -9.77 -2.22 -7.36
N ALA A 43 -10.17 -0.98 -7.64
CA ALA A 43 -10.44 0.02 -6.62
C ALA A 43 -11.87 0.55 -6.73
N GLU A 44 -12.62 0.50 -5.63
CA GLU A 44 -13.89 1.21 -5.55
C GLU A 44 -13.61 2.71 -5.45
N ASN A 45 -13.89 3.44 -6.53
CA ASN A 45 -13.65 4.87 -6.62
C ASN A 45 -14.72 5.57 -7.49
N PRO A 46 -15.61 6.39 -6.89
CA PRO A 46 -16.59 7.16 -7.66
C PRO A 46 -15.98 8.36 -8.39
N SER A 47 -14.78 8.79 -8.01
CA SER A 47 -14.12 9.96 -8.59
C SER A 47 -13.48 9.63 -9.93
N ARG A 48 -13.63 10.55 -10.90
CA ARG A 48 -12.98 10.46 -12.22
C ARG A 48 -11.59 11.12 -12.27
N ALA A 49 -11.23 11.91 -11.26
CA ALA A 49 -10.00 12.71 -11.25
C ALA A 49 -9.03 12.33 -10.12
N LEU A 50 -9.55 11.82 -9.00
CA LEU A 50 -8.75 11.49 -7.82
C LEU A 50 -8.50 9.98 -7.82
N HIS A 51 -7.34 9.57 -8.30
CA HIS A 51 -7.00 8.15 -8.45
C HIS A 51 -6.42 7.55 -7.16
N LYS A 52 -6.81 6.31 -6.86
CA LYS A 52 -6.26 5.49 -5.77
C LYS A 52 -5.16 4.54 -6.23
N VAL A 53 -5.01 4.39 -7.55
CA VAL A 53 -4.06 3.50 -8.22
C VAL A 53 -3.19 4.35 -9.13
N SER A 54 -1.90 4.03 -9.20
CA SER A 54 -0.91 4.76 -9.99
C SER A 54 0.25 3.87 -10.36
N GLU A 55 0.91 4.19 -11.46
CA GLU A 55 2.27 3.76 -11.73
C GLU A 55 3.24 4.40 -10.73
N LEU A 56 4.27 3.65 -10.32
CA LEU A 56 5.45 4.18 -9.64
C LEU A 56 6.68 4.19 -10.54
N TYR A 57 6.86 3.13 -11.32
CA TYR A 57 8.02 2.92 -12.19
C TYR A 57 7.75 1.78 -13.19
N ASP A 58 8.72 1.51 -14.07
CA ASP A 58 8.65 0.56 -15.21
C ASP A 58 7.88 -0.76 -14.96
N ARG A 59 7.99 -1.32 -13.75
CA ARG A 59 7.36 -2.59 -13.37
C ARG A 59 6.65 -2.51 -12.02
N LEU A 60 6.47 -1.29 -11.50
CA LEU A 60 6.00 -1.04 -10.14
C LEU A 60 4.65 -0.32 -10.17
N GLY A 61 3.65 -0.96 -9.56
CA GLY A 61 2.33 -0.38 -9.33
C GLY A 61 2.15 0.04 -7.88
N PHE A 62 1.30 1.05 -7.67
CA PHE A 62 0.90 1.56 -6.36
C PHE A 62 -0.61 1.58 -6.26
N ALA A 63 -1.12 1.12 -5.13
CA ALA A 63 -2.49 1.37 -4.74
C ALA A 63 -2.58 1.75 -3.26
N ALA A 64 -3.53 2.61 -2.92
CA ALA A 64 -3.72 3.05 -1.56
C ALA A 64 -5.19 3.25 -1.18
N VAL A 65 -5.45 3.19 0.11
CA VAL A 65 -6.73 3.47 0.74
C VAL A 65 -6.55 4.45 1.89
N GLY A 66 -7.68 4.97 2.38
CA GLY A 66 -7.70 5.92 3.48
C GLY A 66 -7.72 7.37 2.99
N LYS A 67 -6.99 8.26 3.64
CA LYS A 67 -7.11 9.69 3.39
C LYS A 67 -6.33 10.13 2.14
N TYR A 68 -7.04 10.67 1.15
CA TYR A 68 -6.51 10.98 -0.18
C TYR A 68 -5.24 11.84 -0.17
N ASN A 69 -5.26 12.97 0.54
CA ASN A 69 -4.12 13.88 0.54
C ASN A 69 -2.86 13.24 1.19
N GLU A 70 -3.03 12.31 2.11
CA GLU A 70 -1.92 11.64 2.81
C GLU A 70 -1.27 10.59 1.91
N PHE A 71 -2.05 9.72 1.27
CA PHE A 71 -1.47 8.73 0.35
C PHE A 71 -1.02 9.35 -0.99
N GLU A 72 -1.61 10.44 -1.43
CA GLU A 72 -1.16 11.19 -2.62
C GLU A 72 0.23 11.80 -2.38
N ASN A 73 0.51 12.29 -1.17
CA ASN A 73 1.85 12.74 -0.79
C ASN A 73 2.85 11.59 -0.82
N LEU A 74 2.47 10.43 -0.27
CA LEU A 74 3.32 9.23 -0.30
C LEU A 74 3.58 8.75 -1.73
N ARG A 75 2.54 8.72 -2.58
CA ARG A 75 2.66 8.36 -3.99
C ARG A 75 3.69 9.24 -4.71
N ARG A 76 3.61 10.56 -4.55
CA ARG A 76 4.58 11.50 -5.12
C ARG A 76 5.99 11.24 -4.59
N ALA A 77 6.14 11.03 -3.29
CA ALA A 77 7.42 10.73 -2.68
C ALA A 77 8.04 9.42 -3.22
N GLY A 78 7.23 8.38 -3.44
CA GLY A 78 7.69 7.12 -4.01
C GLY A 78 8.11 7.23 -5.48
N ILE A 79 7.37 8.00 -6.29
CA ILE A 79 7.76 8.28 -7.69
C ILE A 79 9.12 8.98 -7.71
N VAL A 80 9.27 10.06 -6.92
CA VAL A 80 10.53 10.80 -6.84
C VAL A 80 11.67 9.90 -6.35
N HIS A 81 11.42 9.03 -5.37
CA HIS A 81 12.41 8.07 -4.88
C HIS A 81 12.84 7.06 -5.96
N ALA A 82 11.88 6.51 -6.71
CA ALA A 82 12.15 5.58 -7.81
C ALA A 82 12.97 6.26 -8.92
N ASP A 83 12.55 7.44 -9.36
CA ASP A 83 13.22 8.20 -10.42
C ASP A 83 14.64 8.58 -10.04
N MET A 84 14.85 9.09 -8.82
CA MET A 84 16.19 9.44 -8.33
C MET A 84 17.11 8.21 -8.27
N ARG A 85 16.59 7.06 -7.83
CA ARG A 85 17.37 5.83 -7.75
C ARG A 85 17.70 5.30 -9.15
N GLY A 86 16.74 5.28 -10.05
CA GLY A 86 16.93 4.85 -11.43
C GLY A 86 17.89 5.75 -12.21
N TYR A 87 17.90 7.05 -11.92
CA TYR A 87 18.85 8.01 -12.49
C TYR A 87 20.26 7.88 -11.90
N SER A 88 20.38 7.64 -10.59
CA SER A 88 21.68 7.55 -9.91
C SER A 88 22.41 6.23 -10.17
N TYR A 89 21.65 5.17 -10.44
CA TYR A 89 22.17 3.83 -10.74
C TYR A 89 21.68 3.41 -12.14
N ASP A 90 20.94 2.30 -12.24
CA ASP A 90 20.24 1.89 -13.46
C ASP A 90 18.72 1.76 -13.19
N ARG A 91 17.88 1.91 -14.23
CA ARG A 91 16.43 1.69 -14.12
C ARG A 91 16.10 0.29 -13.58
N ARG A 92 16.96 -0.70 -13.86
CA ARG A 92 16.82 -2.09 -13.43
C ARG A 92 17.09 -2.32 -11.95
N ASP A 93 17.73 -1.38 -11.26
CA ASP A 93 18.04 -1.42 -9.83
C ASP A 93 16.89 -0.89 -8.95
N VAL A 94 15.84 -0.36 -9.58
CA VAL A 94 14.59 0.04 -8.93
C VAL A 94 13.72 -1.20 -8.74
N THR A 95 13.47 -1.57 -7.49
CA THR A 95 12.71 -2.76 -7.09
C THR A 95 11.58 -2.38 -6.13
N GLY A 96 10.48 -3.14 -6.18
CA GLY A 96 9.32 -2.96 -5.33
C GLY A 96 9.67 -3.11 -3.86
N ARG A 97 10.54 -4.08 -3.54
CA ARG A 97 11.09 -4.27 -2.19
C ARG A 97 11.81 -3.02 -1.66
N SER A 98 12.59 -2.34 -2.50
CA SER A 98 13.29 -1.11 -2.09
C SER A 98 12.30 0.00 -1.75
N LEU A 99 11.26 0.19 -2.58
CA LEU A 99 10.23 1.19 -2.33
C LEU A 99 9.36 0.83 -1.12
N ALA A 100 8.98 -0.43 -0.96
CA ALA A 100 8.21 -0.91 0.18
C ALA A 100 8.94 -0.65 1.51
N ASN A 101 10.26 -0.91 1.56
CA ASN A 101 11.09 -0.58 2.72
C ASN A 101 11.14 0.93 3.00
N ALA A 102 11.27 1.75 1.95
CA ALA A 102 11.26 3.21 2.10
C ALA A 102 9.91 3.72 2.63
N TYR A 103 8.80 3.16 2.16
CA TYR A 103 7.46 3.47 2.68
C TYR A 103 7.28 3.03 4.12
N ALA A 104 7.71 1.81 4.47
CA ALA A 104 7.66 1.29 5.82
C ALA A 104 8.42 2.20 6.80
N GLN A 105 9.63 2.63 6.44
CA GLN A 105 10.41 3.57 7.23
C GLN A 105 9.69 4.92 7.38
N THR A 106 9.18 5.48 6.27
CA THR A 106 8.49 6.77 6.28
C THR A 106 7.23 6.74 7.14
N LEU A 107 6.40 5.70 6.99
CA LEU A 107 5.17 5.53 7.77
C LEU A 107 5.48 5.26 9.24
N GLY A 108 6.52 4.48 9.57
CA GLY A 108 6.97 4.27 10.94
C GLY A 108 7.42 5.56 11.64
N THR A 109 8.18 6.41 10.94
CA THR A 109 8.56 7.74 11.43
C THR A 109 7.33 8.64 11.62
N ILE A 110 6.42 8.69 10.65
CA ILE A 110 5.17 9.46 10.77
C ILE A 110 4.32 8.96 11.94
N PHE A 111 4.25 7.64 12.13
CA PHE A 111 3.47 7.01 13.19
C PHE A 111 4.05 7.25 14.60
N THR A 112 5.32 7.57 14.73
CA THR A 112 5.95 7.83 16.04
C THR A 112 6.11 9.33 16.30
N GLU A 113 6.52 10.13 15.32
CA GLU A 113 6.93 11.52 15.53
C GLU A 113 5.85 12.56 15.20
N GLN A 114 5.00 12.32 14.19
CA GLN A 114 4.01 13.33 13.79
C GLN A 114 2.89 13.46 14.82
N PRO A 115 2.27 14.63 15.01
CA PRO A 115 1.13 14.77 15.94
C PRO A 115 -0.07 13.91 15.55
N LYS A 116 -0.23 13.63 14.26
CA LYS A 116 -1.31 12.81 13.71
C LYS A 116 -0.72 11.71 12.83
N PRO A 117 -1.01 10.41 13.09
CA PRO A 117 -0.60 9.35 12.19
C PRO A 117 -1.35 9.45 10.86
N TYR A 118 -0.75 8.94 9.80
CA TYR A 118 -1.45 8.84 8.51
C TYR A 118 -2.54 7.77 8.60
N GLU A 119 -3.72 8.10 8.08
CA GLU A 119 -4.86 7.21 7.96
C GLU A 119 -4.80 6.52 6.60
N VAL A 120 -3.74 5.76 6.34
CA VAL A 120 -3.46 5.16 5.02
C VAL A 120 -2.99 3.72 5.14
N GLU A 121 -3.25 2.97 4.09
CA GLU A 121 -2.69 1.64 3.87
C GLU A 121 -2.34 1.55 2.39
N ILE A 122 -1.17 1.00 2.08
CA ILE A 122 -0.55 1.05 0.75
C ILE A 122 -0.18 -0.36 0.30
N CYS A 123 -0.38 -0.62 -0.98
CA CYS A 123 0.17 -1.78 -1.68
C CYS A 123 1.13 -1.32 -2.77
N VAL A 124 2.32 -1.92 -2.78
CA VAL A 124 3.29 -1.82 -3.88
C VAL A 124 3.35 -3.19 -4.55
N ALA A 125 3.09 -3.24 -5.85
CA ALA A 125 3.20 -4.46 -6.63
C ALA A 125 4.38 -4.37 -7.59
N GLU A 126 5.14 -5.46 -7.73
CA GLU A 126 6.18 -5.61 -8.74
C GLU A 126 5.87 -6.82 -9.64
N ILE A 127 6.00 -6.64 -10.95
CA ILE A 127 5.96 -7.73 -11.93
C ILE A 127 7.36 -8.07 -12.44
N GLY A 128 7.54 -9.31 -12.92
CA GLY A 128 8.76 -9.78 -13.58
C GLY A 128 9.16 -8.93 -14.78
N ARG A 129 10.43 -9.01 -15.19
CA ARG A 129 10.89 -8.36 -16.44
C ARG A 129 10.27 -9.04 -17.64
N PHE A 130 10.21 -8.32 -18.76
CA PHE A 130 9.82 -8.92 -20.03
C PHE A 130 10.65 -10.19 -20.32
N GLY A 131 9.96 -11.31 -20.58
CA GLY A 131 10.59 -12.62 -20.81
C GLY A 131 11.12 -13.34 -19.55
N SER A 132 10.93 -12.77 -18.36
CA SER A 132 11.30 -13.40 -17.10
C SER A 132 10.11 -14.17 -16.50
N SER A 133 10.38 -15.35 -15.95
CA SER A 133 9.41 -16.16 -15.20
C SER A 133 9.33 -15.81 -13.71
N THR A 134 9.88 -14.66 -13.29
CA THR A 134 9.79 -14.22 -11.89
C THR A 134 8.33 -13.94 -11.51
N PRO A 135 7.81 -14.55 -10.44
CA PRO A 135 6.45 -14.32 -9.99
C PRO A 135 6.26 -12.86 -9.57
N ALA A 136 5.04 -12.35 -9.72
CA ALA A 136 4.68 -11.05 -9.18
C ALA A 136 4.79 -11.05 -7.65
N GLN A 137 5.13 -9.89 -7.09
CA GLN A 137 5.30 -9.68 -5.65
C GLN A 137 4.41 -8.54 -5.19
N LEU A 138 3.66 -8.74 -4.11
CA LEU A 138 2.81 -7.72 -3.52
C LEU A 138 3.33 -7.38 -2.11
N TYR A 139 3.58 -6.11 -1.85
CA TYR A 139 3.96 -5.61 -0.54
C TYR A 139 2.83 -4.77 0.02
N ARG A 140 2.29 -5.16 1.17
CA ARG A 140 1.32 -4.36 1.94
C ARG A 140 2.07 -3.63 3.05
N ILE A 141 1.89 -2.30 3.12
CA ILE A 141 2.46 -1.44 4.14
C ILE A 141 1.32 -0.74 4.88
N THR A 142 1.25 -0.95 6.20
CA THR A 142 0.24 -0.37 7.07
C THR A 142 0.69 0.96 7.67
N TYR A 143 -0.26 1.69 8.26
CA TYR A 143 -0.08 3.05 8.81
C TYR A 143 1.03 3.20 9.87
N ASP A 144 1.44 2.11 10.51
CA ASP A 144 2.47 2.04 11.55
C ASP A 144 3.86 1.68 10.99
N GLY A 145 3.97 1.45 9.68
CA GLY A 145 5.21 1.03 9.02
C GLY A 145 5.43 -0.48 9.01
N SER A 146 4.46 -1.29 9.48
CA SER A 146 4.54 -2.74 9.33
C SER A 146 4.43 -3.14 7.86
N ILE A 147 5.28 -4.09 7.43
CA ILE A 147 5.36 -4.59 6.06
C ILE A 147 4.97 -6.07 6.02
N ALA A 148 4.11 -6.44 5.08
CA ALA A 148 3.76 -7.82 4.77
C ALA A 148 4.05 -8.11 3.29
N ASP A 149 4.63 -9.28 3.04
CA ASP A 149 4.85 -9.83 1.71
C ASP A 149 3.74 -10.83 1.41
N GLU A 150 2.97 -10.57 0.35
CA GLU A 150 1.78 -11.33 -0.04
C GLU A 150 1.97 -11.79 -1.50
N GLN A 151 1.72 -13.08 -1.76
CA GLN A 151 1.98 -13.67 -3.09
C GLN A 151 0.74 -13.71 -3.99
N GLU A 152 -0.45 -13.72 -3.40
CA GLU A 152 -1.69 -14.04 -4.11
C GLU A 152 -2.55 -12.79 -4.29
N PHE A 153 -3.01 -12.20 -3.20
CA PHE A 153 -3.80 -10.98 -3.24
C PHE A 153 -3.66 -10.18 -1.96
N VAL A 154 -4.02 -8.90 -2.05
CA VAL A 154 -4.03 -7.92 -0.98
C VAL A 154 -5.39 -7.22 -1.00
N VAL A 155 -6.05 -7.16 0.16
CA VAL A 155 -7.27 -6.39 0.35
C VAL A 155 -6.98 -5.31 1.39
N MET A 156 -7.36 -4.06 1.08
CA MET A 156 -7.13 -2.91 1.96
C MET A 156 -8.38 -2.03 2.03
N GLY A 157 -8.56 -1.36 3.16
CA GLY A 157 -9.58 -0.32 3.32
C GLY A 157 -11.00 -0.84 3.51
N GLY A 158 -11.82 -0.05 4.22
CA GLY A 158 -13.19 -0.44 4.54
C GLY A 158 -13.25 -1.66 5.47
N THR A 159 -14.30 -2.47 5.31
CA THR A 159 -14.46 -3.75 6.00
C THR A 159 -13.85 -4.87 5.15
N THR A 160 -12.63 -5.27 5.50
CA THR A 160 -11.83 -6.20 4.68
C THR A 160 -12.22 -7.68 4.86
N GLU A 161 -12.66 -8.10 6.05
CA GLU A 161 -12.91 -9.51 6.40
C GLU A 161 -13.83 -10.25 5.41
N PRO A 162 -14.99 -9.69 4.98
CA PRO A 162 -15.86 -10.37 4.02
C PRO A 162 -15.21 -10.50 2.63
N ILE A 163 -14.47 -9.48 2.20
CA ILE A 163 -13.78 -9.46 0.90
C ILE A 163 -12.64 -10.46 0.90
N VAL A 164 -11.85 -10.52 1.97
CA VAL A 164 -10.78 -11.50 2.12
C VAL A 164 -11.35 -12.92 2.10
N THR A 165 -12.49 -13.15 2.75
CA THR A 165 -13.14 -14.47 2.75
C THR A 165 -13.58 -14.87 1.35
N ALA A 166 -14.29 -13.97 0.64
CA ALA A 166 -14.70 -14.20 -0.74
C ALA A 166 -13.51 -14.46 -1.67
N MET A 167 -12.45 -13.66 -1.56
CA MET A 167 -11.22 -13.84 -2.34
C MET A 167 -10.55 -15.19 -2.06
N ARG A 168 -10.51 -15.65 -0.80
CA ARG A 168 -9.94 -16.98 -0.47
C ARG A 168 -10.72 -18.13 -1.09
N GLU A 169 -12.04 -17.97 -1.26
CA GLU A 169 -12.89 -19.01 -1.85
C GLU A 169 -12.84 -19.03 -3.37
N SER A 170 -12.69 -17.86 -4.01
CA SER A 170 -12.75 -17.72 -5.47
C SER A 170 -11.40 -17.65 -6.17
N TYR A 171 -10.34 -17.21 -5.47
CA TYR A 171 -9.03 -16.98 -6.08
C TYR A 171 -8.38 -18.29 -6.53
N GLN A 172 -7.84 -18.28 -7.73
CA GLN A 172 -7.02 -19.35 -8.29
C GLN A 172 -5.76 -18.72 -8.88
N ARG A 173 -4.66 -19.47 -8.88
CA ARG A 173 -3.44 -19.03 -9.57
C ARG A 173 -3.66 -19.13 -11.09
N ASP A 174 -2.97 -18.29 -11.85
CA ASP A 174 -2.98 -18.31 -13.32
C ASP A 174 -4.37 -18.05 -13.95
N LEU A 175 -5.21 -17.27 -13.27
CA LEU A 175 -6.45 -16.71 -13.83
C LEU A 175 -6.12 -15.85 -15.05
N ASP A 176 -6.99 -15.91 -16.07
CA ASP A 176 -6.97 -14.94 -17.16
C ASP A 176 -7.57 -13.59 -16.68
N LEU A 177 -7.41 -12.53 -17.49
CA LEU A 177 -7.82 -11.19 -17.10
C LEU A 177 -9.34 -11.05 -16.86
N GLU A 178 -10.18 -11.85 -17.51
CA GLU A 178 -11.64 -11.76 -17.34
C GLU A 178 -12.11 -12.49 -16.09
N SER A 179 -11.46 -13.60 -15.73
CA SER A 179 -11.76 -14.36 -14.50
C SER A 179 -11.14 -13.74 -13.24
N ALA A 180 -10.07 -12.95 -13.43
CA ALA A 180 -9.36 -12.21 -12.39
C ALA A 180 -10.12 -10.95 -11.95
#